data_AF-A0A0L7K455-F1
#
_entry.id   AF-A0A0L7K455-F1
#
_cell.length_a   1.000
_cell.length_b   1.000
_cell.length_c   1.000
_cell.angle_alpha   90.00
_cell.angle_beta   90.00
_cell.angle_gamma   90.00
#
_symmetry.space_group_name_H-M   'P 1'
#
loop_
_entity.id
_entity.type
_entity.pdbx_description
1 polymer ?
#
loop_
_entity_poly.entity_id
_entity_poly.type
_entity_poly.pdbx_seq_one_letter_code
_entity_poly.pdbx_strand_id
1 'polypeptide(L)' 'MRRAPPAHPAATVTVALTLLLRLVHAGSMGPSIPENITVTFLNPTTVRVSWSTTAELVEKYDVTYKPSDAR' A
#
# COMPACT_ATOMS: atom_id res chain seq x y z
N MET A 1 36.54 39.03 -4.37
CA MET A 1 35.93 38.33 -5.52
C MET A 1 35.40 36.98 -5.06
N ARG A 2 34.08 36.82 -4.86
CA ARG A 2 33.47 35.53 -4.46
C ARG A 2 32.98 34.83 -5.72
N ARG A 3 33.64 33.73 -6.10
CA ARG A 3 33.28 32.91 -7.26
C ARG A 3 32.14 31.98 -6.82
N ALA A 4 30.96 32.11 -7.41
CA ALA A 4 29.86 31.20 -7.17
C ALA A 4 30.25 29.78 -7.63
N PRO A 5 29.94 28.73 -6.86
CA PRO A 5 30.22 27.37 -7.27
C PRO A 5 29.37 27.03 -8.51
N PRO A 6 29.92 26.38 -9.54
CA PRO A 6 29.11 25.89 -10.64
C PRO A 6 28.12 24.88 -10.08
N ALA A 7 26.82 25.16 -10.21
CA ALA A 7 25.79 24.17 -9.98
C ALA A 7 25.96 23.09 -11.05
N HIS A 8 26.54 21.95 -10.66
CA HIS A 8 26.87 20.88 -11.58
C HIS A 8 25.55 20.23 -12.05
N PRO A 9 25.24 20.21 -13.36
CA PRO A 9 24.01 19.61 -13.87
C PRO A 9 23.88 18.12 -13.51
N ALA A 10 25.00 17.45 -13.28
CA ALA A 10 25.04 16.05 -12.86
C ALA A 10 24.39 15.81 -11.48
N ALA A 11 24.51 16.76 -10.54
CA ALA A 11 23.93 16.61 -9.19
C ALA A 11 22.40 16.72 -9.23
N THR A 12 21.87 17.66 -10.00
CA THR A 12 20.42 17.85 -10.18
C THR A 12 19.78 16.64 -10.89
N VAL A 13 20.44 16.09 -11.91
CA VAL A 13 19.98 14.89 -12.62
C VAL A 13 19.96 13.67 -11.71
N THR A 14 20.99 13.51 -10.86
CA THR A 14 21.07 12.38 -9.91
C THR A 14 19.96 12.46 -8.88
N VAL A 15 19.71 13.65 -8.30
CA VAL A 15 18.63 13.85 -7.32
C VAL A 15 17.26 13.62 -7.95
N ALA A 16 17.01 14.16 -9.15
CA ALA A 16 15.75 13.97 -9.87
C ALA A 16 15.50 12.49 -10.21
N LEU A 17 16.52 11.77 -10.70
CA LEU A 17 16.42 10.35 -11.00
C LEU A 17 16.19 9.50 -9.74
N THR A 18 16.88 9.82 -8.65
CA THR A 18 16.69 9.13 -7.37
C THR A 18 15.27 9.35 -6.83
N LEU A 19 14.75 10.57 -6.92
CA LEU A 19 13.40 10.90 -6.50
C LEU A 19 12.37 10.15 -7.36
N LEU A 20 12.49 10.20 -8.68
CA LEU A 20 11.62 9.47 -9.60
C LEU A 20 11.63 7.96 -9.31
N LEU A 21 12.81 7.39 -9.07
CA LEU A 21 12.93 5.97 -8.73
C LEU A 21 12.21 5.66 -7.41
N ARG A 22 12.34 6.49 -6.37
CA ARG A 22 11.62 6.30 -5.10
C ARG A 22 10.10 6.37 -5.27
N LEU A 23 9.60 7.31 -6.08
CA LEU A 23 8.16 7.40 -6.36
C LEU A 23 7.64 6.18 -7.14
N VAL A 24 8.41 5.67 -8.11
CA VAL A 24 8.05 4.44 -8.83
C VAL A 24 8.01 3.24 -7.90
N HIS A 25 8.95 3.12 -6.96
CA HIS A 25 8.95 2.02 -5.98
C HIS A 25 7.79 2.14 -4.98
N ALA A 26 7.44 3.35 -4.55
CA ALA A 26 6.27 3.59 -3.70
C ALA A 26 4.95 3.21 -4.40
N GLY A 27 4.88 3.36 -5.73
CA GLY A 27 3.71 2.94 -6.53
C GLY A 27 3.71 1.45 -6.97
N SER A 28 4.80 0.71 -6.74
CA SER A 28 4.97 -0.67 -7.24
C SER A 28 4.66 -1.76 -6.20
N MET A 29 4.36 -1.41 -4.95
CA MET A 29 3.77 -2.37 -4.02
C MET A 29 2.31 -2.54 -4.42
N GLY A 30 2.02 -3.53 -5.27
CA GLY A 30 0.63 -3.94 -5.53
C GLY A 30 -0.12 -4.17 -4.22
N PRO A 31 -1.47 -4.10 -4.22
CA PRO A 31 -2.25 -4.14 -2.99
C PRO A 31 -1.86 -5.37 -2.18
N SER A 32 -1.23 -5.15 -1.02
CA SER A 32 -0.82 -6.24 -0.13
C SER A 32 -2.04 -7.06 0.23
N ILE A 33 -1.89 -8.38 0.11
CA ILE A 33 -2.94 -9.34 0.44
C ILE A 33 -3.29 -9.19 1.93
N PRO A 34 -4.57 -9.02 2.31
CA PRO A 34 -5.00 -9.05 3.71
C PRO A 34 -4.62 -10.35 4.42
N GLU A 35 -4.08 -10.22 5.63
CA GLU A 35 -3.64 -11.33 6.47
C GLU A 35 -4.43 -11.38 7.78
N ASN A 36 -4.33 -12.47 8.53
CA ASN A 36 -4.95 -12.62 9.86
C ASN A 36 -6.48 -12.39 9.86
N ILE A 37 -7.16 -12.92 8.84
CA ILE A 37 -8.61 -12.78 8.71
C ILE A 37 -9.31 -13.48 9.88
N THR A 38 -10.07 -12.71 10.65
CA THR A 38 -10.87 -13.18 11.77
C THR A 38 -12.34 -12.84 11.54
N VAL A 39 -13.23 -13.79 11.82
CA VAL A 39 -14.68 -13.60 11.74
C VAL A 39 -15.26 -13.77 13.14
N THR A 40 -16.00 -12.76 13.62
CA THR A 40 -16.65 -12.77 14.93
C THR A 40 -18.16 -12.62 14.73
N PHE A 41 -18.94 -13.57 15.25
CA PHE A 41 -20.39 -13.46 15.25
C PHE A 41 -20.84 -12.45 16.31
N LEU A 42 -21.54 -11.41 15.88
CA LEU A 42 -22.11 -10.42 16.79
C LEU A 42 -23.52 -10.83 17.23
N ASN A 43 -24.27 -11.44 16.31
CA ASN A 43 -25.60 -12.02 16.51
C ASN A 43 -25.87 -13.04 15.38
N PRO A 44 -27.01 -13.76 15.37
CA PRO A 44 -27.25 -14.83 14.41
C PRO A 44 -27.20 -14.41 12.92
N THR A 45 -27.38 -13.12 12.61
CA THR A 45 -27.43 -12.62 11.23
C THR A 45 -26.31 -11.63 10.90
N THR A 46 -25.42 -11.32 11.86
CA THR A 46 -24.41 -10.27 11.71
C THR A 46 -23.06 -10.78 12.18
N VAL A 47 -22.06 -10.60 11.33
CA VAL A 47 -20.66 -10.91 11.64
C VAL A 47 -19.81 -9.65 11.48
N ARG A 48 -18.73 -9.60 12.25
CA ARG A 48 -17.62 -8.66 12.08
C ARG A 48 -16.46 -9.43 11.45
N VAL A 49 -15.87 -8.86 10.41
CA VAL A 49 -14.66 -9.38 9.78
C VAL A 49 -13.52 -8.39 10.01
N SER A 50 -12.35 -8.87 10.41
CA SER A 50 -11.15 -8.07 10.61
C SER A 50 -9.94 -8.74 9.99
N TRP A 51 -8.96 -7.95 9.55
CA TRP A 51 -7.72 -8.40 8.95
C TRP A 51 -6.62 -7.37 9.18
N SER A 52 -5.38 -7.76 8.91
CA SER A 52 -4.19 -6.91 8.91
C SER A 52 -3.70 -6.71 7.48
N THR A 53 -3.09 -5.56 7.19
CA THR A 53 -2.45 -5.31 5.89
C THR A 53 -1.17 -4.50 6.07
N THR A 54 -0.21 -4.69 5.17
CA THR A 54 0.98 -3.84 5.04
C THR A 54 0.79 -2.76 3.98
N ALA A 55 -0.33 -2.76 3.25
CA ALA A 55 -0.63 -1.74 2.26
C ALA A 55 -1.02 -0.42 2.94
N GLU A 56 -0.28 0.64 2.64
CA GLU A 56 -0.53 1.98 3.20
C GLU A 56 -1.71 2.69 2.53
N LEU A 57 -1.94 2.42 1.24
CA LEU A 57 -2.98 3.05 0.43
C LEU A 57 -3.93 1.99 -0.13
N VAL A 58 -5.05 1.76 0.56
CA VAL A 58 -6.11 0.88 0.08
C VAL A 58 -7.41 1.65 -0.07
N GLU A 59 -7.92 1.70 -1.30
CA GLU A 59 -9.19 2.38 -1.61
C GLU A 59 -10.40 1.54 -1.21
N LYS A 60 -10.35 0.21 -1.43
CA LYS A 60 -11.47 -0.69 -1.22
C LYS A 60 -10.98 -2.13 -1.03
N TYR A 61 -11.73 -2.91 -0.25
CA TYR A 61 -11.63 -4.37 -0.20
C TYR A 61 -12.91 -5.01 -0.71
N ASP A 62 -12.79 -6.00 -1.59
CA ASP A 62 -13.93 -6.79 -2.03
C ASP A 62 -14.12 -7.98 -1.07
N VAL A 63 -15.28 -8.04 -0.41
CA VAL A 63 -15.63 -9.11 0.53
C VAL A 63 -16.59 -10.07 -0.14
N THR A 64 -16.19 -11.34 -0.25
CA THR A 64 -17.03 -12.41 -0.80
C THR A 64 -17.40 -13.40 0.29
N TYR A 65 -18.71 -13.57 0.53
CA TYR A 65 -19.23 -14.62 1.40
C TYR A 65 -19.69 -15.81 0.55
N LYS A 66 -19.20 -17.01 0.89
CA LYS A 66 -19.66 -18.28 0.32
C LYS A 66 -20.18 -19.15 1.48
N PRO A 67 -21.50 -19.35 1.60
CA PRO A 67 -22.05 -20.33 2.52
C PRO A 67 -21.44 -21.71 2.21
N SER A 68 -21.07 -22.44 3.25
CA SER A 68 -20.91 -23.89 3.12
C SER A 68 -22.31 -24.47 3.34
N ASP A 69 -22.84 -25.26 2.40
CA ASP A 69 -24.11 -25.98 2.52
C ASP A 69 -24.05 -27.08 3.61
N ALA A 70 -23.52 -26.77 4.80
CA ALA A 70 -23.48 -27.65 5.94
C ALA A 70 -24.91 -27.80 6.48
N ARG A 71 -25.55 -28.88 6.05
CA ARG A 71 -26.90 -29.30 6.46
C ARG A 71 -26.88 -30.09 7.76
#